data_AF-A0A1M6UMP8-F1
#
_entry.id   AF-A0A1M6UMP8-F1
#
_cell.length_a   1.000
_cell.length_b   1.000
_cell.length_c   1.000
_cell.angle_alpha   90.00
_cell.angle_beta   90.00
_cell.angle_gamma   90.00
#
_symmetry.space_group_name_H-M   'P 1'
#
loop_
_entity.id
_entity.type
_entity.pdbx_description
1 polymer ?
#
loop_
_entity_poly.entity_id
_entity_poly.type
_entity_poly.pdbx_seq_one_letter_code
_entity_poly.pdbx_strand_id
1 'polypeptide(L)'
;MRLDSLALIQKLSGNIWTDFNAHDPGITLLENIIFAISELGYKTDFDIEDYLTSKDGNIDLRREALYTAEQVKECFPVSAEDYSSFFSKYLKGAIRTEFLNCTDGCYEVMIVAKDNSQLKKENAEIALLKSFNELWNDWRLLGENISSVKFLWLDEDSDIEKVVVETAKHQVVSVEGIRRDFLNFAPIVDQFPMIYRKGEDALTLQKFLEPVEFLIKKFLSKIDDFADLFSVDVLKTSKKKYCKILDQMLAMYGMEYPDELFMKIHEHEGETAFVNLLRAKVKYIRSLPALHMHRCGKYFGTRLEIMLGVKNHIVDGIYLNKNFGKIFVVWGNSDTYSEETRNSMEDFVREELPAHLIPVFIWLSESLPEKISASWFYEK
;
A
#
# COMPACT_ATOMS: atom_id res chain seq x y z
N MET A 1 -21.03 -33.77 -1.68
CA MET A 1 -20.23 -34.21 -0.53
C MET A 1 -20.52 -35.64 -0.11
N ARG A 2 -21.70 -35.98 0.44
CA ARG A 2 -21.98 -37.36 0.91
C ARG A 2 -21.78 -38.45 -0.16
N LEU A 3 -22.40 -38.28 -1.33
CA LEU A 3 -22.27 -39.24 -2.43
C LEU A 3 -20.81 -39.37 -2.90
N ASP A 4 -20.08 -38.25 -2.97
CA ASP A 4 -18.68 -38.21 -3.37
C ASP A 4 -17.78 -38.94 -2.35
N SER A 5 -18.04 -38.74 -1.05
CA SER A 5 -17.34 -39.44 0.03
C SER A 5 -17.59 -40.95 -0.01
N LEU A 6 -18.81 -41.39 -0.26
CA LEU A 6 -19.14 -42.81 -0.42
C LEU A 6 -18.42 -43.43 -1.62
N ALA A 7 -18.45 -42.76 -2.77
CA ALA A 7 -17.73 -43.20 -3.96
C ALA A 7 -16.22 -43.29 -3.72
N LEU A 8 -15.65 -42.34 -2.97
CA LEU A 8 -14.23 -42.33 -2.61
C LEU A 8 -13.87 -43.52 -1.71
N ILE A 9 -14.67 -43.80 -0.67
CA ILE A 9 -14.40 -44.93 0.23
C ILE A 9 -14.60 -46.26 -0.50
N GLN A 10 -15.63 -46.41 -1.33
CA GLN A 10 -15.80 -47.61 -2.16
C GLN A 10 -14.58 -47.86 -3.06
N LYS A 11 -14.01 -46.80 -3.64
CA LYS A 11 -12.79 -46.89 -4.44
C LYS A 11 -11.55 -47.27 -3.62
N LEU A 12 -11.42 -46.74 -2.41
CA LEU A 12 -10.23 -46.94 -1.56
C LEU A 12 -10.26 -48.26 -0.78
N SER A 13 -11.42 -48.71 -0.32
CA SER A 13 -11.57 -49.83 0.60
C SER A 13 -12.64 -50.85 0.21
N GLY A 14 -13.24 -50.77 -0.98
CA GLY A 14 -14.33 -51.65 -1.40
C GLY A 14 -14.00 -53.15 -1.46
N ASN A 15 -12.72 -53.51 -1.41
CA ASN A 15 -12.26 -54.91 -1.30
C ASN A 15 -12.24 -55.44 0.15
N ILE A 16 -12.34 -54.55 1.15
CA ILE A 16 -12.25 -54.89 2.59
C ILE A 16 -13.56 -54.51 3.30
N TRP A 17 -14.00 -53.27 3.13
CA TRP A 17 -15.26 -52.78 3.67
C TRP A 17 -16.29 -52.75 2.54
N THR A 18 -17.24 -53.68 2.57
CA THR A 18 -18.22 -53.90 1.48
C THR A 18 -19.64 -53.48 1.84
N ASP A 19 -19.93 -53.25 3.14
CA ASP A 19 -21.22 -52.80 3.62
C ASP A 19 -21.27 -51.28 3.77
N PHE A 20 -22.04 -50.62 2.89
CA PHE A 20 -22.19 -49.16 2.86
C PHE A 20 -23.60 -48.71 3.25
N ASN A 21 -24.32 -49.54 4.02
CA ASN A 21 -25.68 -49.24 4.45
C ASN A 21 -25.72 -48.37 5.71
N ALA A 22 -26.87 -47.74 5.96
CA ALA A 22 -27.06 -46.79 7.06
C ALA A 22 -26.89 -47.40 8.48
N HIS A 23 -26.94 -48.73 8.61
CA HIS A 23 -26.76 -49.40 9.89
C HIS A 23 -25.28 -49.59 10.26
N ASP A 24 -24.36 -49.40 9.31
CA ASP A 24 -22.93 -49.51 9.53
C ASP A 24 -22.41 -48.31 10.35
N PRO A 25 -21.74 -48.54 11.49
CA PRO A 25 -21.18 -47.46 12.33
C PRO A 25 -20.12 -46.59 11.62
N GLY A 26 -19.37 -47.15 10.67
CA GLY A 26 -18.42 -46.42 9.83
C GLY A 26 -19.12 -45.47 8.86
N ILE A 27 -20.30 -45.83 8.35
CA ILE A 27 -21.14 -44.89 7.58
C ILE A 27 -21.66 -43.76 8.49
N THR A 28 -22.10 -44.10 9.71
CA THR A 28 -22.52 -43.08 10.69
C THR A 28 -21.36 -42.12 11.01
N LEU A 29 -20.14 -42.64 11.18
CA LEU A 29 -18.93 -41.85 11.40
C LEU A 29 -18.65 -40.90 10.22
N LEU A 30 -18.72 -41.42 9.00
CA LEU A 30 -18.51 -40.65 7.79
C LEU A 30 -19.53 -39.49 7.68
N GLU A 31 -20.80 -39.77 7.91
CA GLU A 31 -21.87 -38.77 7.83
C GLU A 31 -21.68 -37.64 8.84
N ASN A 32 -21.28 -37.95 10.07
CA ASN A 32 -20.99 -36.94 11.09
C ASN A 32 -19.76 -36.08 10.72
N ILE A 33 -18.73 -36.67 10.13
CA ILE A 33 -17.57 -35.92 9.62
C ILE A 33 -17.99 -35.02 8.46
N ILE A 34 -18.80 -35.52 7.51
CA ILE A 34 -19.33 -34.72 6.40
C ILE A 34 -20.16 -33.54 6.92
N PHE A 35 -20.98 -33.77 7.94
CA PHE A 35 -21.77 -32.71 8.57
C PHE A 35 -20.87 -31.62 9.15
N ALA A 36 -19.83 -32.00 9.90
CA ALA A 36 -18.85 -31.05 10.43
C ALA A 36 -18.10 -30.27 9.33
N ILE A 37 -17.78 -30.91 8.20
CA ILE A 37 -17.19 -30.22 7.04
C ILE A 37 -18.21 -29.29 6.36
N SER A 38 -19.50 -29.67 6.34
CA SER A 38 -20.56 -28.83 5.77
C SER A 38 -20.76 -27.56 6.60
N GLU A 39 -20.60 -27.62 7.92
CA GLU A 39 -20.56 -26.44 8.79
C GLU A 39 -19.37 -25.53 8.46
N LEU A 40 -18.19 -26.10 8.16
CA LEU A 40 -17.06 -25.30 7.67
C LEU A 40 -17.39 -24.59 6.36
N GLY A 41 -18.03 -25.29 5.41
CA GLY A 41 -18.48 -24.70 4.15
C GLY A 41 -19.43 -23.52 4.37
N TYR A 42 -20.42 -23.69 5.25
CA TYR A 42 -21.31 -22.61 5.66
C TYR A 42 -20.56 -21.41 6.25
N LYS A 43 -19.56 -21.66 7.12
CA LYS A 43 -18.75 -20.59 7.72
C LYS A 43 -17.77 -19.93 6.75
N THR A 44 -17.44 -20.55 5.61
CA THR A 44 -16.60 -19.97 4.55
C THR A 44 -17.38 -19.18 3.49
N ASP A 45 -18.70 -19.25 3.53
CA ASP A 45 -19.61 -18.57 2.60
C ASP A 45 -20.13 -17.23 3.15
N PHE A 46 -19.56 -16.70 4.23
CA PHE A 46 -19.92 -15.36 4.72
C PHE A 46 -19.34 -14.27 3.81
N ASP A 47 -19.86 -13.05 3.94
CA ASP A 47 -19.37 -11.90 3.19
C ASP A 47 -17.92 -11.55 3.63
N ILE A 48 -17.14 -10.95 2.72
CA ILE A 48 -15.71 -10.68 2.98
C ILE A 48 -15.53 -9.71 4.16
N GLU A 49 -16.45 -8.76 4.30
CA GLU A 49 -16.53 -7.77 5.35
C GLU A 49 -16.62 -8.44 6.74
N ASP A 50 -17.32 -9.57 6.86
CA ASP A 50 -17.45 -10.31 8.12
C ASP A 50 -16.11 -10.93 8.56
N TYR A 51 -15.27 -11.36 7.62
CA TYR A 51 -13.92 -11.87 7.91
C TYR A 51 -12.91 -10.76 8.22
N LEU A 52 -13.09 -9.58 7.62
CA LEU A 52 -12.26 -8.40 7.88
C LEU A 52 -12.65 -7.69 9.19
N THR A 53 -13.84 -7.97 9.72
CA THR A 53 -14.31 -7.37 10.97
C THR A 53 -13.52 -7.90 12.16
N SER A 54 -12.75 -7.01 12.78
CA SER A 54 -11.94 -7.31 13.96
C SER A 54 -12.80 -7.62 15.20
N LYS A 55 -12.14 -8.02 16.30
CA LYS A 55 -12.82 -8.31 17.58
C LYS A 55 -13.56 -7.10 18.15
N ASP A 56 -13.14 -5.89 17.80
CA ASP A 56 -13.77 -4.65 18.22
C ASP A 56 -14.99 -4.27 17.35
N GLY A 57 -15.36 -5.11 16.38
CA GLY A 57 -16.52 -4.92 15.50
C GLY A 57 -16.27 -3.94 14.35
N ASN A 58 -15.04 -3.50 14.14
CA ASN A 58 -14.67 -2.55 13.09
C ASN A 58 -13.70 -3.18 12.07
N ILE A 59 -13.78 -2.71 10.83
CA ILE A 59 -12.83 -3.00 9.75
C ILE A 59 -11.81 -1.85 9.70
N ASP A 60 -10.51 -2.15 9.76
CA ASP A 60 -9.45 -1.14 9.69
C ASP A 60 -8.71 -1.22 8.36
N LEU A 61 -9.34 -0.68 7.32
CA LEU A 61 -8.85 -0.70 5.95
C LEU A 61 -7.36 -0.30 5.81
N ARG A 62 -6.84 0.58 6.68
CA ARG A 62 -5.42 0.96 6.65
C ARG A 62 -4.50 -0.19 7.05
N ARG A 63 -4.91 -1.01 8.02
CA ARG A 63 -4.16 -2.19 8.46
C ARG A 63 -4.14 -3.26 7.39
N GLU A 64 -5.22 -3.40 6.62
CA GLU A 64 -5.29 -4.35 5.51
C GLU A 64 -4.80 -3.79 4.16
N ALA A 65 -4.18 -2.60 4.18
CA ALA A 65 -3.67 -1.92 2.99
C ALA A 65 -4.75 -1.69 1.89
N LEU A 66 -6.00 -1.51 2.30
CA LEU A 66 -7.14 -1.19 1.44
C LEU A 66 -7.32 0.33 1.45
N TYR A 67 -6.85 1.00 0.39
CA TYR A 67 -7.01 2.45 0.26
C TYR A 67 -8.36 2.79 -0.38
N THR A 68 -9.01 3.84 0.12
CA THR A 68 -10.24 4.33 -0.48
C THR A 68 -9.96 4.96 -1.84
N ALA A 69 -10.99 5.07 -2.68
CA ALA A 69 -10.88 5.79 -3.94
C ALA A 69 -10.37 7.23 -3.72
N GLU A 70 -10.79 7.92 -2.67
CA GLU A 70 -10.30 9.27 -2.36
C GLU A 70 -8.79 9.29 -2.11
N GLN A 71 -8.26 8.30 -1.37
CA GLN A 71 -6.83 8.23 -1.09
C GLN A 71 -5.96 7.94 -2.32
N VAL A 72 -6.53 7.37 -3.39
CA VAL A 72 -5.75 6.94 -4.57
C VAL A 72 -6.11 7.71 -5.85
N LYS A 73 -7.29 8.36 -5.90
CA LYS A 73 -7.86 8.98 -7.11
C LYS A 73 -7.75 10.51 -7.13
N GLU A 74 -7.09 11.15 -6.17
CA GLU A 74 -6.84 12.60 -6.31
C GLU A 74 -6.11 12.86 -7.63
N CYS A 75 -6.60 13.84 -8.40
CA CYS A 75 -6.04 14.20 -9.69
C CYS A 75 -4.59 14.62 -9.52
N PHE A 76 -3.68 13.79 -10.03
CA PHE A 76 -2.26 14.10 -10.14
C PHE A 76 -2.07 15.02 -11.35
N PRO A 77 -1.68 16.30 -11.16
CA PRO A 77 -1.54 17.19 -12.28
C PRO A 77 -0.30 16.83 -13.10
N VAL A 78 -0.50 16.47 -14.37
CA VAL A 78 0.59 16.09 -15.28
C VAL A 78 0.68 16.99 -16.51
N SER A 79 -0.39 17.71 -16.84
CA SER A 79 -0.39 18.71 -17.90
C SER A 79 -0.53 20.13 -17.35
N ALA A 80 -0.27 21.13 -18.20
CA ALA A 80 -0.52 22.53 -17.87
C ALA A 80 -1.99 22.79 -17.52
N GLU A 81 -2.93 22.15 -18.21
CA GLU A 81 -4.36 22.24 -17.91
C GLU A 81 -4.69 21.62 -16.55
N ASP A 82 -4.10 20.47 -16.22
CA ASP A 82 -4.30 19.84 -14.93
C ASP A 82 -3.76 20.72 -13.80
N TYR A 83 -2.55 21.29 -13.97
CA TYR A 83 -2.00 22.25 -13.01
C TYR A 83 -2.91 23.46 -12.85
N SER A 84 -3.41 24.03 -13.95
CA SER A 84 -4.32 25.18 -13.91
C SER A 84 -5.60 24.86 -13.12
N SER A 85 -6.21 23.71 -13.38
CA SER A 85 -7.40 23.23 -12.67
C SER A 85 -7.12 22.96 -11.19
N PHE A 86 -6.03 22.25 -10.90
CA PHE A 86 -5.61 21.89 -9.55
C PHE A 86 -5.30 23.14 -8.71
N PHE A 87 -4.44 24.03 -9.19
CA PHE A 87 -4.07 25.24 -8.47
C PHE A 87 -5.25 26.19 -8.31
N SER A 88 -6.15 26.31 -9.29
CA SER A 88 -7.39 27.10 -9.13
C SER A 88 -8.27 26.57 -7.99
N LYS A 89 -8.26 25.27 -7.75
CA LYS A 89 -9.07 24.62 -6.70
C LYS A 89 -8.42 24.66 -5.32
N TYR A 90 -7.11 24.46 -5.23
CA TYR A 90 -6.41 24.26 -3.95
C TYR A 90 -5.62 25.47 -3.46
N LEU A 91 -5.28 26.43 -4.33
CA LEU A 91 -4.58 27.66 -3.93
C LEU A 91 -5.54 28.64 -3.25
N LYS A 92 -5.46 28.74 -1.92
CA LYS A 92 -6.29 29.66 -1.14
C LYS A 92 -6.02 31.11 -1.54
N GLY A 93 -7.07 31.84 -1.90
CA GLY A 93 -7.00 33.27 -2.25
C GLY A 93 -6.88 33.54 -3.75
N ALA A 94 -6.62 32.51 -4.58
CA ALA A 94 -6.75 32.61 -6.02
C ALA A 94 -8.19 32.30 -6.46
N ILE A 95 -8.65 33.01 -7.49
CA ILE A 95 -9.90 32.72 -8.21
C ILE A 95 -9.62 31.75 -9.34
N ARG A 96 -8.53 32.01 -10.08
CA ARG A 96 -8.09 31.24 -11.23
C ARG A 96 -6.57 31.29 -11.32
N THR A 97 -5.99 30.16 -11.68
CA THR A 97 -4.56 30.02 -11.95
C THR A 97 -4.40 29.39 -13.33
N GLU A 98 -3.58 30.01 -14.18
CA GLU A 98 -3.29 29.52 -15.52
C GLU A 98 -1.80 29.28 -15.69
N PHE A 99 -1.46 28.07 -16.09
CA PHE A 99 -0.12 27.69 -16.50
C PHE A 99 -0.02 27.87 -18.02
N LEU A 100 0.81 28.81 -18.45
CA LEU A 100 1.04 29.19 -19.83
C LEU A 100 2.42 28.71 -20.27
N ASN A 101 2.55 28.42 -21.57
CA ASN A 101 3.81 28.21 -22.30
C ASN A 101 4.88 27.42 -21.52
N CYS A 102 4.95 26.10 -21.77
CA CYS A 102 6.06 25.29 -21.30
C CYS A 102 7.22 25.36 -22.31
N THR A 103 8.28 26.10 -21.98
CA THR A 103 9.55 26.04 -22.72
C THR A 103 10.58 25.35 -21.84
N ASP A 104 11.14 24.23 -22.30
CA ASP A 104 12.10 23.42 -21.53
C ASP A 104 11.62 23.20 -20.07
N GLY A 105 10.43 22.63 -19.89
CA GLY A 105 9.88 22.29 -18.56
C GLY A 105 9.60 23.50 -17.65
N CYS A 106 9.74 24.73 -18.14
CA CYS A 106 9.53 25.95 -17.37
C CYS A 106 8.22 26.62 -17.79
N TYR A 107 7.29 26.77 -16.83
CA TYR A 107 5.99 27.39 -17.04
C TYR A 107 5.98 28.88 -16.67
N GLU A 108 5.20 29.67 -17.41
CA GLU A 108 4.76 30.99 -16.94
C GLU A 108 3.41 30.87 -16.25
N VAL A 109 3.26 31.41 -15.05
CA VAL A 109 2.03 31.27 -14.27
C VAL A 109 1.34 32.62 -14.11
N MET A 110 0.05 32.66 -14.44
CA MET A 110 -0.84 33.80 -14.19
C MET A 110 -1.78 33.44 -13.05
N ILE A 111 -1.75 34.22 -11.97
CA ILE A 111 -2.64 34.05 -10.81
C ILE A 111 -3.60 35.22 -10.76
N VAL A 112 -4.90 34.91 -10.84
CA VAL A 112 -5.99 35.88 -10.74
C VAL A 112 -6.54 35.84 -9.32
N ALA A 113 -6.48 36.97 -8.61
CA ALA A 113 -6.89 37.08 -7.20
C ALA A 113 -7.86 38.26 -6.99
N LYS A 114 -8.72 38.16 -5.97
CA LYS A 114 -9.58 39.29 -5.56
C LYS A 114 -8.83 40.22 -4.64
N ASP A 115 -8.97 41.53 -4.87
CA ASP A 115 -8.42 42.54 -3.98
C ASP A 115 -9.14 42.49 -2.62
N ASN A 116 -8.46 41.98 -1.60
CA ASN A 116 -8.97 42.03 -0.23
C ASN A 116 -8.45 43.32 0.39
N SER A 117 -9.31 44.33 0.45
CA SER A 117 -9.08 45.71 0.93
C SER A 117 -8.51 45.85 2.37
N GLN A 118 -8.16 44.74 3.04
CA GLN A 118 -7.61 44.68 4.41
C GLN A 118 -6.08 44.64 4.48
N LEU A 119 -5.35 44.27 3.41
CA LEU A 119 -3.88 44.20 3.39
C LEU A 119 -3.32 45.10 2.29
N LYS A 120 -2.13 45.68 2.50
CA LYS A 120 -1.37 46.29 1.40
C LYS A 120 -1.11 45.22 0.34
N LYS A 121 -1.37 45.53 -0.94
CA LYS A 121 -1.26 44.60 -2.08
C LYS A 121 0.06 43.80 -2.10
N GLU A 122 1.18 44.46 -1.80
CA GLU A 122 2.51 43.83 -1.70
C GLU A 122 2.57 42.68 -0.68
N ASN A 123 1.94 42.83 0.48
CA ASN A 123 1.93 41.78 1.51
C ASN A 123 1.02 40.61 1.12
N ALA A 124 -0.06 40.88 0.38
CA ALA A 124 -0.94 39.85 -0.14
C ALA A 124 -0.28 39.03 -1.25
N GLU A 125 0.49 39.68 -2.15
CA GLU A 125 1.29 38.99 -3.18
C GLU A 125 2.35 38.09 -2.56
N ILE A 126 3.09 38.57 -1.54
CA ILE A 126 4.11 37.77 -0.85
C ILE A 126 3.47 36.53 -0.19
N ALA A 127 2.33 36.70 0.48
CA ALA A 127 1.64 35.59 1.13
C ALA A 127 1.12 34.57 0.11
N LEU A 128 0.53 35.03 -1.00
CA LEU A 128 0.01 34.15 -2.05
C LEU A 128 1.13 33.42 -2.79
N LEU A 129 2.24 34.10 -3.08
CA LEU A 129 3.44 33.52 -3.69
C LEU A 129 4.06 32.45 -2.78
N LYS A 130 4.06 32.68 -1.45
CA LYS A 130 4.51 31.68 -0.49
C LYS A 130 3.63 30.43 -0.52
N SER A 131 2.31 30.59 -0.43
CA SER A 131 1.37 29.45 -0.50
C SER A 131 1.44 28.72 -1.85
N PHE A 132 1.63 29.45 -2.94
CA PHE A 132 1.84 28.89 -4.26
C PHE A 132 3.13 28.05 -4.31
N ASN A 133 4.26 28.56 -3.80
CA ASN A 133 5.52 27.83 -3.78
C ASN A 133 5.48 26.59 -2.88
N GLU A 134 4.77 26.64 -1.75
CA GLU A 134 4.54 25.47 -0.89
C GLU A 134 3.80 24.38 -1.68
N LEU A 135 2.70 24.74 -2.34
CA LEU A 135 1.92 23.80 -3.14
C LEU A 135 2.69 23.28 -4.37
N TRP A 136 3.44 24.15 -5.05
CA TRP A 136 4.29 23.78 -6.20
C TRP A 136 5.38 22.78 -5.83
N ASN A 137 6.05 22.98 -4.70
CA ASN A 137 7.11 22.06 -4.26
C ASN A 137 6.58 20.66 -3.90
N ASP A 138 5.31 20.55 -3.50
CA ASP A 138 4.69 19.28 -3.15
C ASP A 138 4.12 18.52 -4.36
N TRP A 139 3.70 19.23 -5.42
CA TRP A 139 2.92 18.64 -6.51
C TRP A 139 3.55 18.70 -7.89
N ARG A 140 4.66 19.44 -8.08
CA ARG A 140 5.31 19.51 -9.39
C ARG A 140 5.89 18.17 -9.84
N LEU A 141 6.12 17.99 -11.14
CA LEU A 141 6.93 16.88 -11.64
C LEU A 141 8.43 17.19 -11.52
N LEU A 142 9.23 16.11 -11.56
CA LEU A 142 10.68 16.22 -11.67
C LEU A 142 11.07 16.87 -13.01
N GLY A 143 12.04 17.77 -12.98
CA GLY A 143 12.49 18.51 -14.16
C GLY A 143 11.57 19.65 -14.59
N GLU A 144 10.50 19.93 -13.85
CA GLU A 144 9.61 21.07 -14.11
C GLU A 144 9.85 22.21 -13.12
N ASN A 145 9.79 23.45 -13.62
CA ASN A 145 9.92 24.65 -12.80
C ASN A 145 9.08 25.80 -13.37
N ILE A 146 9.17 26.96 -12.72
CA ILE A 146 8.43 28.15 -13.08
C ILE A 146 9.41 29.25 -13.44
N SER A 147 9.19 29.86 -14.60
CA SER A 147 10.01 30.97 -15.11
C SER A 147 9.58 32.30 -14.48
N SER A 148 8.26 32.54 -14.39
CA SER A 148 7.70 33.75 -13.77
C SER A 148 6.29 33.51 -13.25
N VAL A 149 5.93 34.26 -12.20
CA VAL A 149 4.58 34.33 -11.65
C VAL A 149 4.09 35.77 -11.78
N LYS A 150 2.95 35.96 -12.43
CA LYS A 150 2.32 37.27 -12.66
C LYS A 150 0.96 37.29 -11.97
N PHE A 151 0.67 38.39 -11.26
CA PHE A 151 -0.58 38.57 -10.53
C PHE A 151 -1.52 39.50 -11.30
N LEU A 152 -2.78 39.12 -11.40
CA LEU A 152 -3.86 39.95 -11.91
C LEU A 152 -4.92 40.14 -10.81
N TRP A 153 -5.00 41.37 -10.31
CA TRP A 153 -5.96 41.75 -9.27
C TRP A 153 -7.24 42.26 -9.91
N LEU A 154 -8.36 41.71 -9.48
CA LEU A 154 -9.68 42.11 -9.92
C LEU A 154 -10.37 43.00 -8.89
N ASP A 155 -10.98 44.07 -9.39
CA ASP A 155 -11.83 44.97 -8.60
C ASP A 155 -13.16 44.29 -8.25
N GLU A 156 -13.78 44.72 -7.15
CA GLU A 156 -14.98 44.09 -6.53
C GLU A 156 -16.17 43.91 -7.50
N ASP A 157 -16.29 44.75 -8.54
CA ASP A 157 -17.42 44.79 -9.49
C ASP A 157 -17.24 43.93 -10.76
N SER A 158 -16.18 43.12 -10.84
CA SER A 158 -16.00 42.21 -11.98
C SER A 158 -16.80 40.91 -11.77
N ASP A 159 -17.90 40.78 -12.52
CA ASP A 159 -18.70 39.56 -12.63
C ASP A 159 -17.88 38.47 -13.33
N ILE A 160 -17.14 37.70 -12.54
CA ILE A 160 -16.63 36.41 -12.98
C ILE A 160 -17.64 35.36 -12.60
N GLU A 161 -18.17 34.67 -13.62
CA GLU A 161 -18.84 33.38 -13.45
C GLU A 161 -17.93 32.49 -12.61
N LYS A 162 -18.23 32.38 -11.32
CA LYS A 162 -17.67 31.33 -10.48
C LYS A 162 -18.13 30.03 -11.13
N VAL A 163 -17.23 29.35 -11.83
CA VAL A 163 -17.34 27.91 -11.98
C VAL A 163 -17.11 27.34 -10.58
N VAL A 164 -18.17 27.35 -9.78
CA VAL A 164 -18.23 26.59 -8.54
C VAL A 164 -18.19 25.14 -9.00
N VAL A 165 -17.00 24.59 -9.11
CA VAL A 165 -16.84 23.14 -9.10
C VAL A 165 -17.33 22.74 -7.72
N GLU A 166 -18.57 22.27 -7.64
CA GLU A 166 -19.12 21.67 -6.45
C GLU A 166 -18.10 20.64 -5.98
N THR A 167 -17.45 20.92 -4.86
CA THR A 167 -16.76 19.88 -4.11
C THR A 167 -17.88 18.97 -3.63
N ALA A 168 -18.18 17.96 -4.44
CA ALA A 168 -18.98 16.85 -4.01
C ALA A 168 -18.34 16.38 -2.71
N LYS A 169 -19.04 16.64 -1.59
CA LYS A 169 -18.74 16.03 -0.30
C LYS A 169 -18.95 14.56 -0.53
N HIS A 170 -17.87 13.88 -0.94
CA HIS A 170 -17.93 12.45 -1.16
C HIS A 170 -18.15 11.83 0.21
N GLN A 171 -19.25 11.09 0.34
CA GLN A 171 -19.49 10.29 1.52
C GLN A 171 -18.32 9.33 1.66
N VAL A 172 -17.64 9.40 2.81
CA VAL A 172 -16.77 8.32 3.27
C VAL A 172 -17.65 7.08 3.28
N VAL A 173 -17.41 6.14 2.37
CA VAL A 173 -18.13 4.87 2.34
C VAL A 173 -17.66 4.10 3.57
N SER A 174 -18.53 3.99 4.58
CA SER A 174 -18.28 3.09 5.71
C SER A 174 -18.51 1.66 5.22
N VAL A 175 -17.44 0.87 5.18
CA VAL A 175 -17.54 -0.57 4.98
C VAL A 175 -17.81 -1.16 6.36
N GLU A 176 -18.99 -1.77 6.52
CA GLU A 176 -19.41 -2.40 7.76
C GLU A 176 -19.53 -3.90 7.55
N GLY A 177 -19.10 -4.67 8.56
CA GLY A 177 -19.25 -6.12 8.59
C GLY A 177 -19.73 -6.58 9.97
N ILE A 178 -20.21 -7.81 10.02
CA ILE A 178 -20.72 -8.42 11.25
C ILE A 178 -19.63 -9.32 11.82
N ARG A 179 -19.23 -9.06 13.07
CA ARG A 179 -18.32 -9.96 13.77
C ARG A 179 -18.96 -11.33 13.98
N ARG A 180 -18.42 -12.36 13.32
CA ARG A 180 -18.85 -13.75 13.45
C ARG A 180 -18.01 -14.49 14.50
N ASP A 181 -18.65 -15.43 15.20
CA ASP A 181 -17.95 -16.38 16.08
C ASP A 181 -17.57 -17.64 15.30
N PHE A 182 -16.35 -17.64 14.76
CA PHE A 182 -15.83 -18.77 14.02
C PHE A 182 -15.43 -19.93 14.93
N LEU A 183 -15.01 -19.65 16.16
CA LEU A 183 -14.45 -20.63 17.09
C LEU A 183 -15.51 -21.50 17.76
N ASN A 184 -16.78 -21.08 17.75
CA ASN A 184 -17.89 -21.92 18.17
C ASN A 184 -18.01 -23.15 17.25
N PHE A 185 -17.54 -24.30 17.72
CA PHE A 185 -17.57 -25.57 17.02
C PHE A 185 -18.08 -26.67 17.97
N ALA A 186 -19.14 -27.35 17.55
CA ALA A 186 -19.66 -28.50 18.29
C ALA A 186 -18.77 -29.74 18.01
N PRO A 187 -18.24 -30.42 19.05
CA PRO A 187 -17.50 -31.66 18.87
C PRO A 187 -18.27 -32.68 18.01
N ILE A 188 -17.56 -33.39 17.14
CA ILE A 188 -18.19 -34.35 16.22
C ILE A 188 -18.85 -35.46 17.02
N VAL A 189 -18.23 -35.86 18.13
CA VAL A 189 -18.76 -36.91 19.04
C VAL A 189 -20.15 -36.57 19.56
N ASP A 190 -20.48 -35.28 19.75
CA ASP A 190 -21.78 -34.85 20.29
C ASP A 190 -22.93 -35.02 19.29
N GLN A 191 -22.62 -35.10 17.99
CA GLN A 191 -23.58 -35.36 16.92
C GLN A 191 -23.99 -36.84 16.86
N PHE A 192 -23.22 -37.74 17.48
CA PHE A 192 -23.55 -39.17 17.49
C PHE A 192 -24.77 -39.47 18.38
N PRO A 193 -25.55 -40.52 18.02
CA PRO A 193 -26.58 -41.05 18.91
C PRO A 193 -26.01 -41.41 20.29
N MET A 194 -26.84 -41.27 21.34
CA MET A 194 -26.41 -41.47 22.73
C MET A 194 -25.74 -42.82 23.01
N ILE A 195 -26.06 -43.86 22.23
CA ILE A 195 -25.47 -45.20 22.38
C ILE A 195 -23.95 -45.22 22.14
N TYR A 196 -23.43 -44.35 21.27
CA TYR A 196 -22.00 -44.22 20.99
C TYR A 196 -21.26 -43.35 22.02
N ARG A 197 -21.99 -42.55 22.79
CA ARG A 197 -21.46 -41.58 23.76
C ARG A 197 -21.39 -42.10 25.19
N LYS A 198 -21.86 -43.33 25.44
CA LYS A 198 -21.93 -43.94 26.77
C LYS A 198 -21.14 -45.24 26.79
N GLY A 199 -20.58 -45.58 27.96
CA GLY A 199 -19.82 -46.81 28.18
C GLY A 199 -18.30 -46.61 28.10
N GLU A 200 -17.56 -47.71 28.27
CA GLU A 200 -16.09 -47.71 28.33
C GLU A 200 -15.44 -47.30 26.99
N ASP A 201 -16.08 -47.62 25.86
CA ASP A 201 -15.56 -47.36 24.51
C ASP A 201 -15.81 -45.94 23.97
N ALA A 202 -16.63 -45.13 24.66
CA ALA A 202 -16.93 -43.76 24.23
C ALA A 202 -15.65 -42.90 24.16
N LEU A 203 -14.71 -43.14 25.09
CA LEU A 203 -13.42 -42.47 25.11
C LEU A 203 -12.55 -42.86 23.90
N THR A 204 -12.67 -44.10 23.42
CA THR A 204 -11.94 -44.60 22.25
C THR A 204 -12.42 -43.90 20.98
N LEU A 205 -13.73 -43.74 20.81
CA LEU A 205 -14.30 -42.99 19.68
C LEU A 205 -13.88 -41.51 19.71
N GLN A 206 -13.89 -40.89 20.90
CA GLN A 206 -13.43 -39.51 21.06
C GLN A 206 -11.96 -39.36 20.62
N LYS A 207 -11.07 -40.24 21.09
CA LYS A 207 -9.66 -40.26 20.68
C LYS A 207 -9.47 -40.50 19.19
N PHE A 208 -10.35 -41.29 18.57
CA PHE A 208 -10.32 -41.51 17.13
C PHE A 208 -10.68 -40.23 16.34
N LEU A 209 -11.60 -39.41 16.85
CA LEU A 209 -12.07 -38.17 16.22
C LEU A 209 -11.15 -36.97 16.47
N GLU A 210 -10.35 -36.99 17.55
CA GLU A 210 -9.45 -35.89 17.95
C GLU A 210 -8.59 -35.32 16.81
N PRO A 211 -7.93 -36.13 15.94
CA PRO A 211 -7.11 -35.59 14.85
C PRO A 211 -7.94 -34.81 13.82
N VAL A 212 -9.17 -35.26 13.53
CA VAL A 212 -10.07 -34.58 12.60
C VAL A 212 -10.55 -33.26 13.21
N GLU A 213 -11.01 -33.31 14.47
CA GLU A 213 -11.42 -32.10 15.18
C GLU A 213 -10.28 -31.09 15.33
N PHE A 214 -9.04 -31.56 15.55
CA PHE A 214 -7.87 -30.69 15.61
C PHE A 214 -7.66 -29.93 14.30
N LEU A 215 -7.80 -30.59 13.15
CA LEU A 215 -7.69 -29.94 11.84
C LEU A 215 -8.80 -28.89 11.63
N ILE A 216 -10.04 -29.23 12.00
CA ILE A 216 -11.18 -28.31 11.92
C ILE A 216 -10.96 -27.08 12.81
N LYS A 217 -10.61 -27.29 14.08
CA LYS A 217 -10.32 -26.20 15.05
C LYS A 217 -9.16 -25.33 14.58
N LYS A 218 -8.12 -25.94 13.99
CA LYS A 218 -6.98 -25.20 13.40
C LYS A 218 -7.41 -24.35 12.22
N PHE A 219 -8.30 -24.85 11.36
CA PHE A 219 -8.85 -24.09 10.24
C PHE A 219 -9.72 -22.91 10.73
N LEU A 220 -10.63 -23.16 11.66
CA LEU A 220 -11.47 -22.13 12.27
C LEU A 220 -10.65 -21.03 12.94
N SER A 221 -9.58 -21.40 13.66
CA SER A 221 -8.64 -20.42 14.22
C SER A 221 -7.96 -19.56 13.15
N LYS A 222 -7.73 -20.08 11.94
CA LYS A 222 -7.16 -19.29 10.84
C LYS A 222 -8.18 -18.35 10.20
N ILE A 223 -9.44 -18.76 10.11
CA ILE A 223 -10.53 -17.88 9.70
C ILE A 223 -10.75 -16.78 10.76
N ASP A 224 -10.70 -17.12 12.04
CA ASP A 224 -10.86 -16.15 13.13
C ASP A 224 -9.79 -15.05 13.10
N ASP A 225 -8.58 -15.41 12.70
CA ASP A 225 -7.43 -14.52 12.51
C ASP A 225 -7.40 -13.86 11.12
N PHE A 226 -8.43 -13.97 10.27
CA PHE A 226 -8.36 -13.59 8.85
C PHE A 226 -7.90 -12.14 8.64
N ALA A 227 -8.51 -11.17 9.31
CA ALA A 227 -8.09 -9.76 9.25
C ALA A 227 -6.61 -9.59 9.64
N ASP A 228 -6.17 -10.22 10.73
CA ASP A 228 -4.77 -10.16 11.18
C ASP A 228 -3.80 -10.87 10.21
N LEU A 229 -4.25 -11.87 9.44
CA LEU A 229 -3.41 -12.55 8.44
C LEU A 229 -3.05 -11.60 7.29
N PHE A 230 -3.97 -10.72 6.92
CA PHE A 230 -3.79 -9.70 5.89
C PHE A 230 -3.55 -8.32 6.50
N SER A 231 -2.92 -8.25 7.67
CA SER A 231 -2.59 -6.99 8.33
C SER A 231 -1.12 -6.63 8.17
N VAL A 232 -0.82 -5.36 7.89
CA VAL A 232 0.55 -4.81 7.90
C VAL A 232 1.12 -4.63 9.31
N ASP A 233 0.29 -4.77 10.35
CA ASP A 233 0.68 -4.52 11.75
C ASP A 233 1.03 -5.80 12.51
N VAL A 234 0.51 -6.94 12.07
CA VAL A 234 0.54 -8.19 12.85
C VAL A 234 1.14 -9.32 12.03
N LEU A 235 2.18 -9.95 12.59
CA LEU A 235 2.77 -11.15 12.01
C LEU A 235 2.10 -12.42 12.58
N LYS A 236 1.06 -12.95 11.91
CA LYS A 236 0.40 -14.23 12.28
C LYS A 236 0.97 -15.46 11.56
N THR A 237 1.86 -15.25 10.59
CA THR A 237 2.46 -16.31 9.76
C THR A 237 3.98 -16.32 9.87
N SER A 238 4.64 -17.25 9.18
CA SER A 238 6.10 -17.20 9.08
C SER A 238 6.52 -15.97 8.27
N LYS A 239 7.69 -15.40 8.59
CA LYS A 239 8.24 -14.21 7.91
C LYS A 239 8.25 -14.35 6.37
N LYS A 240 8.53 -15.55 5.84
CA LYS A 240 8.49 -15.83 4.39
C LYS A 240 7.08 -15.77 3.80
N LYS A 241 6.06 -16.28 4.51
CA LYS A 241 4.67 -16.18 4.06
C LYS A 241 4.16 -14.75 4.16
N TYR A 242 4.53 -14.06 5.23
CA TYR A 242 4.20 -12.65 5.41
C TYR A 242 4.79 -11.79 4.30
N CYS A 243 6.05 -12.02 3.90
CA CYS A 243 6.63 -11.35 2.73
C CYS A 243 5.74 -11.47 1.48
N LYS A 244 5.30 -12.69 1.15
CA LYS A 244 4.40 -12.93 0.01
C LYS A 244 3.06 -12.22 0.12
N ILE A 245 2.54 -12.07 1.34
CA ILE A 245 1.29 -11.33 1.57
C ILE A 245 1.53 -9.83 1.30
N LEU A 246 2.65 -9.27 1.77
CA LEU A 246 3.02 -7.89 1.46
C LEU A 246 3.24 -7.68 -0.05
N ASP A 247 3.83 -8.67 -0.74
CA ASP A 247 3.99 -8.64 -2.20
C ASP A 247 2.63 -8.60 -2.92
N GLN A 248 1.68 -9.40 -2.45
CA GLN A 248 0.31 -9.38 -2.97
C GLN A 248 -0.37 -8.03 -2.72
N MET A 249 -0.21 -7.46 -1.52
CA MET A 249 -0.73 -6.12 -1.20
C MET A 249 -0.16 -5.03 -2.12
N LEU A 250 1.15 -5.08 -2.41
CA LEU A 250 1.79 -4.13 -3.34
C LEU A 250 1.30 -4.34 -4.77
N ALA A 251 1.18 -5.61 -5.20
CA ALA A 251 0.72 -5.97 -6.54
C ALA A 251 -0.72 -5.51 -6.83
N MET A 252 -1.58 -5.40 -5.79
CA MET A 252 -2.92 -4.80 -5.94
C MET A 252 -2.89 -3.38 -6.49
N TYR A 253 -1.78 -2.65 -6.27
CA TYR A 253 -1.57 -1.29 -6.76
C TYR A 253 -0.54 -1.23 -7.91
N GLY A 254 -0.25 -2.36 -8.54
CA GLY A 254 0.69 -2.47 -9.64
C GLY A 254 2.15 -2.23 -9.25
N MET A 255 2.49 -2.44 -7.97
CA MET A 255 3.85 -2.24 -7.46
C MET A 255 4.56 -3.55 -7.18
N GLU A 256 5.82 -3.60 -7.58
CA GLU A 256 6.76 -4.66 -7.24
C GLU A 256 7.88 -4.07 -6.37
N TYR A 257 8.26 -4.80 -5.32
CA TYR A 257 9.32 -4.39 -4.42
C TYR A 257 10.65 -5.03 -4.86
N PRO A 258 11.77 -4.29 -4.87
CA PRO A 258 13.05 -4.81 -5.35
C PRO A 258 13.75 -5.69 -4.30
N ASP A 259 13.16 -6.84 -3.96
CA ASP A 259 13.63 -7.74 -2.89
C ASP A 259 15.07 -8.20 -3.06
N GLU A 260 15.42 -8.65 -4.27
CA GLU A 260 16.76 -9.17 -4.56
C GLU A 260 17.82 -8.08 -4.41
N LEU A 261 17.53 -6.88 -4.94
CA LEU A 261 18.41 -5.73 -4.82
C LEU A 261 18.54 -5.27 -3.36
N PHE A 262 17.43 -5.17 -2.62
CA PHE A 262 17.47 -4.82 -1.20
C PHE A 262 18.32 -5.81 -0.40
N MET A 263 18.14 -7.12 -0.63
CA MET A 263 18.94 -8.15 0.04
C MET A 263 20.42 -8.09 -0.33
N LYS A 264 20.74 -7.74 -1.59
CA LYS A 264 22.13 -7.56 -2.05
C LYS A 264 22.80 -6.33 -1.42
N ILE A 265 22.07 -5.23 -1.26
CA ILE A 265 22.55 -4.01 -0.58
C ILE A 265 22.85 -4.28 0.89
N HIS A 266 21.98 -5.03 1.55
CA HIS A 266 22.05 -5.31 2.99
C HIS A 266 22.68 -6.68 3.32
N GLU A 267 23.45 -7.27 2.40
CA GLU A 267 24.04 -8.62 2.58
C GLU A 267 24.88 -8.73 3.87
N HIS A 268 25.60 -7.66 4.22
CA HIS A 268 26.41 -7.56 5.44
C HIS A 268 25.60 -7.69 6.75
N GLU A 269 24.29 -7.47 6.71
CA GLU A 269 23.39 -7.58 7.86
C GLU A 269 22.89 -9.01 8.12
N GLY A 270 23.16 -9.95 7.21
CA GLY A 270 22.78 -11.36 7.34
C GLY A 270 21.28 -11.57 7.58
N GLU A 271 20.91 -12.31 8.64
CA GLU A 271 19.51 -12.60 8.96
C GLU A 271 18.67 -11.34 9.28
N THR A 272 19.32 -10.25 9.70
CA THR A 272 18.61 -9.01 10.04
C THR A 272 18.15 -8.23 8.80
N ALA A 273 18.82 -8.41 7.66
CA ALA A 273 18.44 -7.82 6.37
C ALA A 273 17.00 -8.17 5.99
N PHE A 274 16.62 -9.45 6.13
CA PHE A 274 15.27 -9.90 5.79
C PHE A 274 14.20 -9.31 6.70
N VAL A 275 14.52 -9.05 7.97
CA VAL A 275 13.60 -8.37 8.88
C VAL A 275 13.47 -6.89 8.52
N ASN A 276 14.56 -6.25 8.11
CA ASN A 276 14.56 -4.87 7.65
C ASN A 276 13.79 -4.71 6.34
N LEU A 277 13.89 -5.66 5.41
CA LEU A 277 13.07 -5.73 4.19
C LEU A 277 11.58 -5.73 4.53
N LEU A 278 11.13 -6.59 5.46
CA LEU A 278 9.73 -6.63 5.87
C LEU A 278 9.26 -5.31 6.48
N ARG A 279 10.09 -4.66 7.30
CA ARG A 279 9.79 -3.34 7.88
C ARG A 279 9.70 -2.27 6.80
N ALA A 280 10.59 -2.31 5.82
CA ALA A 280 10.63 -1.37 4.70
C ALA A 280 9.38 -1.53 3.82
N LYS A 281 8.97 -2.76 3.49
CA LYS A 281 7.70 -3.05 2.80
C LYS A 281 6.48 -2.53 3.56
N VAL A 282 6.38 -2.81 4.86
CA VAL A 282 5.28 -2.30 5.70
C VAL A 282 5.25 -0.76 5.69
N LYS A 283 6.42 -0.12 5.82
CA LYS A 283 6.54 1.34 5.77
C LYS A 283 6.12 1.88 4.39
N TYR A 284 6.54 1.20 3.32
CA TYR A 284 6.19 1.55 1.95
C TYR A 284 4.68 1.48 1.74
N ILE A 285 4.06 0.33 2.06
CA ILE A 285 2.61 0.12 1.96
C ILE A 285 1.89 1.24 2.72
N ARG A 286 2.18 1.47 4.00
CA ARG A 286 1.53 2.53 4.80
C ARG A 286 1.63 3.94 4.20
N SER A 287 2.66 4.21 3.41
CA SER A 287 2.88 5.51 2.76
C SER A 287 2.58 5.50 1.26
N LEU A 288 2.10 4.38 0.71
CA LEU A 288 1.91 4.13 -0.72
C LEU A 288 1.09 5.22 -1.40
N PRO A 289 -0.07 5.67 -0.88
CA PRO A 289 -0.85 6.72 -1.53
C PRO A 289 -0.04 8.01 -1.74
N ALA A 290 0.63 8.48 -0.67
CA ALA A 290 1.45 9.69 -0.74
C ALA A 290 2.67 9.53 -1.64
N LEU A 291 3.36 8.38 -1.60
CA LEU A 291 4.53 8.11 -2.45
C LEU A 291 4.17 7.92 -3.94
N HIS A 292 2.93 7.57 -4.25
CA HIS A 292 2.43 7.45 -5.61
C HIS A 292 1.95 8.78 -6.19
N MET A 293 1.27 9.58 -5.35
CA MET A 293 0.77 10.90 -5.71
C MET A 293 1.90 11.92 -5.85
N HIS A 294 2.87 11.91 -4.94
CA HIS A 294 3.97 12.88 -4.97
C HIS A 294 5.23 12.25 -5.57
N ARG A 295 5.52 12.59 -6.83
CA ARG A 295 6.66 12.02 -7.58
C ARG A 295 7.90 12.91 -7.61
N CYS A 296 7.95 13.97 -6.81
CA CYS A 296 9.07 14.91 -6.79
C CYS A 296 9.67 15.10 -5.39
N GLY A 297 10.87 15.70 -5.39
CA GLY A 297 11.53 16.21 -4.20
C GLY A 297 11.64 15.18 -3.07
N LYS A 298 11.11 15.54 -1.89
CA LYS A 298 11.21 14.71 -0.68
C LYS A 298 10.52 13.35 -0.85
N TYR A 299 9.40 13.27 -1.55
CA TYR A 299 8.62 12.04 -1.66
C TYR A 299 9.30 11.03 -2.59
N PHE A 300 9.84 11.48 -3.71
CA PHE A 300 10.66 10.63 -4.58
C PHE A 300 11.93 10.13 -3.87
N GLY A 301 12.61 10.99 -3.12
CA GLY A 301 13.72 10.58 -2.25
C GLY A 301 13.32 9.52 -1.24
N THR A 302 12.24 9.79 -0.50
CA THR A 302 11.69 8.87 0.51
C THR A 302 11.29 7.51 -0.11
N ARG A 303 10.74 7.52 -1.33
CA ARG A 303 10.40 6.30 -2.08
C ARG A 303 11.65 5.44 -2.31
N LEU A 304 12.71 6.02 -2.88
CA LEU A 304 13.99 5.33 -3.08
C LEU A 304 14.63 4.90 -1.75
N GLU A 305 14.57 5.73 -0.72
CA GLU A 305 15.13 5.40 0.60
C GLU A 305 14.47 4.17 1.21
N ILE A 306 13.13 4.08 1.10
CA ILE A 306 12.40 2.93 1.61
C ILE A 306 12.72 1.70 0.74
N MET A 307 12.59 1.83 -0.59
CA MET A 307 12.76 0.70 -1.53
C MET A 307 14.16 0.09 -1.51
N LEU A 308 15.20 0.90 -1.34
CA LEU A 308 16.59 0.45 -1.30
C LEU A 308 17.12 0.24 0.13
N GLY A 309 16.47 0.81 1.15
CA GLY A 309 16.93 0.76 2.54
C GLY A 309 18.12 1.69 2.85
N VAL A 310 18.47 2.60 1.92
CA VAL A 310 19.64 3.47 2.00
C VAL A 310 19.24 4.93 1.86
N LYS A 311 19.77 5.78 2.74
CA LYS A 311 19.55 7.23 2.67
C LYS A 311 20.11 7.82 1.38
N ASN A 312 19.40 8.79 0.80
CA ASN A 312 19.84 9.49 -0.39
C ASN A 312 19.52 10.98 -0.32
N HIS A 313 20.25 11.77 -1.10
CA HIS A 313 19.84 13.14 -1.42
C HIS A 313 19.54 13.23 -2.90
N ILE A 314 18.38 13.80 -3.23
CA ILE A 314 17.97 14.03 -4.60
C ILE A 314 17.84 15.52 -4.82
N VAL A 315 18.49 16.01 -5.88
CA VAL A 315 18.37 17.39 -6.33
C VAL A 315 18.00 17.43 -7.79
N ASP A 316 16.96 18.19 -8.07
CA ASP A 316 16.54 18.50 -9.43
C ASP A 316 17.54 19.48 -10.06
N GLY A 317 18.11 19.09 -11.20
CA GLY A 317 19.10 19.88 -11.93
C GLY A 317 18.55 21.19 -12.45
N ILE A 318 17.22 21.38 -12.46
CA ILE A 318 16.59 22.65 -12.80
C ILE A 318 16.98 23.81 -11.86
N TYR A 319 17.41 23.51 -10.64
CA TYR A 319 17.95 24.50 -9.71
C TYR A 319 19.43 24.81 -9.94
N LEU A 320 20.07 24.11 -10.89
CA LEU A 320 21.48 24.24 -11.22
C LEU A 320 21.64 24.84 -12.62
N ASN A 321 22.59 25.77 -12.78
CA ASN A 321 22.75 26.47 -14.06
C ASN A 321 23.13 25.48 -15.18
N LYS A 322 22.35 25.49 -16.27
CA LYS A 322 22.56 24.66 -17.49
C LYS A 322 22.49 23.14 -17.26
N ASN A 323 21.77 22.68 -16.24
CA ASN A 323 21.54 21.26 -15.95
C ASN A 323 20.07 20.84 -16.10
N PHE A 324 19.34 21.50 -17.00
CA PHE A 324 17.97 21.14 -17.32
C PHE A 324 17.86 19.66 -17.73
N GLY A 325 16.82 18.98 -17.25
CA GLY A 325 16.59 17.56 -17.52
C GLY A 325 17.53 16.61 -16.77
N LYS A 326 18.39 17.08 -15.86
CA LYS A 326 19.24 16.20 -15.02
C LYS A 326 18.67 16.06 -13.62
N ILE A 327 18.83 14.88 -13.02
CA ILE A 327 18.51 14.63 -11.62
C ILE A 327 19.76 14.11 -10.92
N PHE A 328 20.20 14.81 -9.89
CA PHE A 328 21.36 14.40 -9.12
C PHE A 328 20.92 13.51 -7.97
N VAL A 329 21.49 12.31 -7.89
CA VAL A 329 21.26 11.37 -6.80
C VAL A 329 22.57 11.11 -6.10
N VAL A 330 22.61 11.43 -4.81
CA VAL A 330 23.82 11.34 -3.99
C VAL A 330 23.66 10.26 -2.95
N TRP A 331 24.64 9.35 -2.92
CA TRP A 331 24.79 8.31 -1.91
C TRP A 331 26.13 8.44 -1.19
N GLY A 332 26.17 8.01 0.07
CA GLY A 332 27.39 7.96 0.88
C GLY A 332 27.91 6.54 1.05
N ASN A 333 29.06 6.42 1.72
CA ASN A 333 29.72 5.16 2.05
C ASN A 333 29.98 4.27 0.82
N SER A 334 30.47 4.83 -0.29
CA SER A 334 30.72 4.12 -1.55
C SER A 334 31.50 2.82 -1.37
N ASP A 335 32.44 2.81 -0.44
CA ASP A 335 33.37 1.71 -0.21
C ASP A 335 32.70 0.50 0.48
N THR A 336 31.50 0.69 1.03
CA THR A 336 30.70 -0.40 1.62
C THR A 336 29.98 -1.25 0.59
N TYR A 337 29.85 -0.76 -0.65
CA TYR A 337 29.11 -1.42 -1.71
C TYR A 337 30.06 -1.90 -2.82
N SER A 338 29.84 -3.12 -3.30
CA SER A 338 30.53 -3.59 -4.50
C SER A 338 30.16 -2.74 -5.72
N GLU A 339 31.02 -2.70 -6.74
CA GLU A 339 30.71 -2.02 -8.00
C GLU A 339 29.42 -2.57 -8.64
N GLU A 340 29.21 -3.88 -8.59
CA GLU A 340 28.00 -4.51 -9.12
C GLU A 340 26.74 -4.07 -8.37
N THR A 341 26.78 -3.97 -7.04
CA THR A 341 25.64 -3.48 -6.23
C THR A 341 25.35 -2.01 -6.54
N ARG A 342 26.38 -1.18 -6.67
CA ARG A 342 26.21 0.24 -7.05
C ARG A 342 25.58 0.37 -8.42
N ASN A 343 26.03 -0.40 -9.41
CA ASN A 343 25.41 -0.40 -10.74
C ASN A 343 23.94 -0.83 -10.69
N SER A 344 23.60 -1.87 -9.93
CA SER A 344 22.19 -2.29 -9.76
C SER A 344 21.33 -1.21 -9.08
N MET A 345 21.89 -0.45 -8.13
CA MET A 345 21.19 0.70 -7.53
C MET A 345 20.97 1.83 -8.53
N GLU A 346 21.97 2.13 -9.36
CA GLU A 346 21.85 3.13 -10.42
C GLU A 346 20.83 2.74 -11.47
N ASP A 347 20.82 1.47 -11.90
CA ASP A 347 19.86 0.95 -12.86
C ASP A 347 18.43 1.01 -12.34
N PHE A 348 18.21 0.66 -11.07
CA PHE A 348 16.91 0.80 -10.42
C PHE A 348 16.40 2.25 -10.47
N VAL A 349 17.25 3.23 -10.17
CA VAL A 349 16.85 4.65 -10.25
C VAL A 349 16.58 5.09 -11.69
N ARG A 350 17.30 4.56 -12.68
CA ARG A 350 17.04 4.85 -14.10
C ARG A 350 15.67 4.34 -14.53
N GLU A 351 15.23 3.18 -14.03
CA GLU A 351 13.92 2.61 -14.32
C GLU A 351 12.77 3.38 -13.66
N GLU A 352 13.01 3.95 -12.47
CA GLU A 352 12.01 4.75 -11.75
C GLU A 352 11.85 6.18 -12.30
N LEU A 353 12.85 6.68 -13.05
CA LEU A 353 12.82 8.02 -13.61
C LEU A 353 12.13 8.08 -14.98
N PRO A 354 11.40 9.17 -15.29
CA PRO A 354 10.91 9.43 -16.63
C PRO A 354 12.04 9.44 -17.67
N ALA A 355 11.82 8.82 -18.83
CA ALA A 355 12.85 8.64 -19.86
C ALA A 355 13.48 9.93 -20.41
N HIS A 356 12.83 11.08 -20.22
CA HIS A 356 13.35 12.39 -20.64
C HIS A 356 14.28 13.03 -19.61
N LEU A 357 14.41 12.44 -18.41
CA LEU A 357 15.29 12.91 -17.34
C LEU A 357 16.54 12.02 -17.26
N ILE A 358 17.69 12.65 -17.08
CA ILE A 358 19.00 12.00 -17.05
C ILE A 358 19.49 11.98 -15.60
N PRO A 359 19.56 10.81 -14.94
CA PRO A 359 20.16 10.73 -13.63
C PRO A 359 21.68 10.95 -13.69
N VAL A 360 22.20 11.66 -12.69
CA VAL A 360 23.63 11.86 -12.43
C VAL A 360 23.91 11.33 -11.03
N PHE A 361 24.67 10.26 -10.96
CA PHE A 361 24.98 9.58 -9.71
C PHE A 361 26.29 10.12 -9.11
N ILE A 362 26.24 10.46 -7.82
CA ILE A 362 27.41 10.90 -7.06
C ILE A 362 27.57 9.99 -5.85
N TRP A 363 28.72 9.32 -5.80
CA TRP A 363 29.09 8.44 -4.70
C TRP A 363 30.15 9.13 -3.83
N LEU A 364 29.85 9.29 -2.55
CA LEU A 364 30.79 9.80 -1.54
C LEU A 364 31.41 8.63 -0.79
N SER A 365 32.73 8.69 -0.55
CA SER A 365 33.43 7.73 0.30
C SER A 365 32.99 7.84 1.76
N GLU A 366 32.67 9.05 2.20
CA GLU A 366 32.19 9.35 3.55
C GLU A 366 30.66 9.18 3.67
N SER A 367 30.17 9.22 4.92
CA SER A 367 28.74 9.19 5.19
C SER A 367 28.01 10.36 4.55
N LEU A 368 26.79 10.12 4.08
CA LEU A 368 25.96 11.16 3.49
C LEU A 368 25.69 12.30 4.50
N PRO A 369 26.05 13.56 4.19
CA PRO A 369 25.84 14.68 5.10
C PRO A 369 24.33 14.93 5.34
N GLU A 370 23.96 15.49 6.49
CA GLU A 370 22.54 15.72 6.82
C GLU A 370 21.84 16.69 5.87
N LYS A 371 22.58 17.66 5.30
CA LYS A 371 22.08 18.60 4.30
C LYS A 371 23.14 18.83 3.23
N ILE A 372 22.72 18.79 1.97
CA ILE A 372 23.52 19.22 0.83
C ILE A 372 22.89 20.50 0.29
N SER A 373 23.63 21.61 0.30
CA SER A 373 23.17 22.86 -0.31
C SER A 373 23.31 22.80 -1.83
N ALA A 374 22.51 23.58 -2.56
CA ALA A 374 22.67 23.72 -4.00
C ALA A 374 24.09 24.15 -4.39
N SER A 375 24.75 25.00 -3.57
CA SER A 375 26.14 25.44 -3.77
C SER A 375 27.14 24.28 -3.84
N TRP A 376 26.91 23.19 -3.10
CA TRP A 376 27.79 22.02 -3.10
C TRP A 376 27.82 21.32 -4.47
N PHE A 377 26.71 21.31 -5.20
CA PHE A 377 26.63 20.75 -6.55
C PHE A 377 27.31 21.60 -7.63
N TYR A 378 27.65 22.87 -7.33
CA TYR A 378 28.43 23.70 -8.26
C TYR A 378 29.94 23.52 -8.10
N GLU A 379 30.38 23.01 -6.95
CA GLU A 379 31.80 22.81 -6.61
C GLU A 379 32.33 21.41 -6.96
N LYS A 380 31.43 20.48 -7.23
CA LYS A 380 31.69 19.07 -7.55
C LYS A 380 31.20 18.75 -8.96
#